data_AF-A0A429JIQ2-F1
#
_entry.id   AF-A0A429JIQ2-F1
#
_cell.length_a   1.000
_cell.length_b   1.000
_cell.length_c   1.000
_cell.angle_alpha   90.00
_cell.angle_beta   90.00
_cell.angle_gamma   90.00
#
_symmetry.space_group_name_H-M   'P 1'
#
loop_
_entity.id
_entity.type
_entity.pdbx_description
1 polymer ?
#
loop_
_entity_poly.entity_id
_entity_poly.type
_entity_poly.pdbx_seq_one_letter_code
_entity_poly.pdbx_strand_id
1 'polypeptide(L)'
;MSATYIPLDRAEVVLCLDRRIPAQPGRPMVRIPADAEVQTGGVAVHRVEGQPGYLYYLLDGCIYEQDAGRLDDLPDQIPGAVLTVVPGDIPPDRPPYFPPSAPSAADPSTDATAE
;
A
#
# COMPACT_ATOMS: atom_id res chain seq x y z
N MET A 1 21.36 -6.76 18.06
CA MET A 1 20.59 -6.95 16.82
C MET A 1 20.39 -5.58 16.21
N SER A 2 20.87 -5.36 14.98
CA SER A 2 20.80 -4.03 14.34
C SER A 2 20.13 -4.13 12.98
N ALA A 3 19.05 -3.37 12.81
CA ALA A 3 18.55 -3.01 11.49
C ALA A 3 19.30 -1.77 11.01
N THR A 4 19.79 -1.80 9.77
CA THR A 4 20.47 -0.66 9.14
C THR A 4 19.64 -0.20 7.96
N TYR A 5 19.30 1.09 7.94
CA TYR A 5 18.59 1.71 6.83
C TYR A 5 19.57 2.16 5.75
N ILE A 6 19.22 1.89 4.50
CA ILE A 6 20.00 2.22 3.32
C ILE A 6 19.09 3.06 2.41
N PRO A 7 19.31 4.37 2.27
CA PRO A 7 18.51 5.18 1.37
C PRO A 7 18.73 4.73 -0.08
N LEU A 8 17.65 4.58 -0.84
CA LEU A 8 17.67 4.33 -2.28
C LEU A 8 16.58 5.16 -2.96
N ASP A 9 16.72 5.39 -4.25
CA ASP A 9 15.71 6.10 -5.01
C ASP A 9 14.41 5.28 -5.07
N ARG A 10 13.28 5.97 -4.94
CA ARG A 10 11.96 5.32 -4.99
C ARG A 10 11.75 4.53 -6.27
N ALA A 11 12.24 5.05 -7.41
CA ALA A 11 12.13 4.37 -8.69
C ALA A 11 12.91 3.04 -8.69
N GLU A 12 14.09 3.00 -8.08
CA GLU A 12 14.89 1.78 -7.95
C GLU A 12 14.21 0.76 -7.04
N VAL A 13 13.69 1.19 -5.89
CA VAL A 13 12.94 0.32 -4.98
C VAL A 13 11.73 -0.30 -5.68
N VAL A 14 10.97 0.50 -6.43
CA VAL A 14 9.83 0.00 -7.23
C VAL A 14 10.28 -0.99 -8.29
N LEU A 15 11.39 -0.72 -8.99
CA LEU A 15 11.97 -1.66 -9.96
C LEU A 15 12.39 -2.98 -9.31
N CYS A 16 12.96 -2.94 -8.10
CA CYS A 16 13.37 -4.15 -7.38
C CYS A 16 12.18 -4.96 -6.86
N LEU A 17 11.09 -4.30 -6.46
CA LEU A 17 9.87 -4.98 -6.03
C LEU A 17 9.08 -5.58 -7.21
N ASP A 18 9.17 -4.96 -8.40
CA ASP A 18 8.57 -5.41 -9.66
C ASP A 18 7.09 -5.83 -9.46
N ARG A 19 6.73 -7.08 -9.75
CA ARG A 19 5.36 -7.62 -9.68
C ARG A 19 4.76 -7.66 -8.28
N ARG A 20 5.51 -7.30 -7.25
CA ARG A 20 5.02 -7.18 -5.87
C ARG A 20 4.29 -5.87 -5.61
N ILE A 21 4.40 -4.91 -6.54
CA ILE A 21 3.71 -3.62 -6.48
C ILE A 21 2.80 -3.45 -7.72
N PRO A 22 1.54 -3.00 -7.56
CA PRO A 22 0.89 -2.66 -6.29
C PRO A 22 0.70 -3.90 -5.40
N ALA A 23 0.91 -3.71 -4.09
CA ALA A 23 0.77 -4.79 -3.13
C ALA A 23 -0.70 -5.23 -3.04
N GLN A 24 -0.92 -6.53 -2.95
CA GLN A 24 -2.28 -7.07 -2.88
C GLN A 24 -2.87 -6.83 -1.48
N PRO A 25 -4.11 -6.32 -1.39
CA PRO A 25 -4.83 -6.18 -0.12
C PRO A 25 -4.87 -7.47 0.70
N GLY A 26 -4.81 -7.33 2.03
CA GLY A 26 -4.86 -8.44 2.98
C GLY A 26 -3.56 -9.25 3.09
N ARG A 27 -2.55 -8.99 2.25
CA ARG A 27 -1.23 -9.61 2.39
C ARG A 27 -0.46 -9.03 3.57
N PRO A 28 0.41 -9.81 4.24
CA PRO A 28 1.29 -9.30 5.29
C PRO A 28 2.15 -8.12 4.82
N MET A 29 2.34 -7.16 5.70
CA MET A 29 3.18 -5.98 5.48
C MET A 29 3.72 -5.50 6.82
N VAL A 30 4.97 -5.07 6.87
CA VAL A 30 5.54 -4.42 8.06
C VAL A 30 5.58 -2.92 7.82
N ARG A 31 5.04 -2.14 8.76
CA ARG A 31 5.17 -0.68 8.78
C ARG A 31 6.30 -0.30 9.71
N ILE A 32 7.21 0.55 9.23
CA ILE A 32 8.24 1.16 10.09
C ILE A 32 7.70 2.45 10.73
N PRO A 33 8.36 2.97 11.79
CA PRO A 33 8.00 4.25 12.37
C PRO A 33 8.02 5.38 11.33
N ALA A 34 7.03 6.27 11.39
CA ALA A 34 6.89 7.40 10.45
C ALA A 34 7.99 8.47 10.63
N ASP A 35 8.65 8.49 11.78
CA ASP A 35 9.78 9.34 12.12
C ASP A 35 11.14 8.71 11.79
N ALA A 36 11.16 7.49 11.21
CA ALA A 36 12.40 6.89 10.75
C ALA A 36 13.02 7.74 9.61
N GLU A 37 14.35 7.93 9.68
CA GLU A 37 15.11 8.78 8.75
C GLU A 37 14.96 8.35 7.28
N VAL A 38 14.75 7.05 7.04
CA VAL A 38 14.57 6.48 5.71
C VAL A 38 13.18 5.87 5.64
N GLN A 39 12.34 6.43 4.76
CA GLN A 39 11.01 5.88 4.45
C GLN A 39 10.99 5.07 3.15
N THR A 40 11.99 5.25 2.27
CA THR A 40 12.12 4.48 1.02
C THR A 40 13.59 4.13 0.80
N GLY A 41 13.86 2.86 0.55
CA GLY A 41 15.22 2.33 0.47
C GLY A 41 15.30 0.83 0.70
N GLY A 42 16.31 0.42 1.46
CA GLY A 42 16.46 -0.93 1.98
C GLY A 42 16.65 -0.94 3.49
N VAL A 43 16.26 -2.04 4.12
CA VAL A 43 16.50 -2.32 5.54
C VAL A 43 17.29 -3.62 5.63
N ALA A 44 18.56 -3.52 5.99
CA ALA A 44 19.42 -4.67 6.22
C ALA A 44 19.24 -5.16 7.65
N VAL A 45 18.72 -6.38 7.81
CA VAL A 45 18.42 -7.00 9.10
C VAL A 45 19.40 -8.14 9.39
N HIS A 46 20.16 -8.01 10.47
CA HIS A 46 21.07 -9.05 10.95
C HIS A 46 20.47 -9.70 12.20
N ARG A 47 19.89 -10.90 12.03
CA ARG A 47 19.27 -11.66 13.12
C ARG A 47 20.30 -12.11 14.17
N VAL A 48 21.50 -12.46 13.71
CA VAL A 48 22.61 -12.90 14.55
C VAL A 48 23.84 -12.07 14.20
N GLU A 49 24.48 -11.52 15.21
CA GLU A 49 25.70 -10.72 15.04
C GLU A 49 26.81 -11.56 14.40
N GLY A 50 27.47 -11.03 13.37
CA GLY A 50 28.50 -11.74 12.61
C GLY A 50 28.00 -12.74 11.57
N GLN A 51 26.68 -12.93 11.41
CA GLN A 51 26.08 -13.73 10.34
C GLN A 51 25.56 -12.84 9.21
N PRO A 52 25.50 -13.35 7.96
CA PRO A 52 24.84 -12.65 6.86
C PRO A 52 23.39 -12.30 7.22
N GLY A 53 23.02 -11.04 7.00
CA GLY A 53 21.66 -10.55 7.13
C GLY A 53 20.85 -10.70 5.85
N TYR A 54 19.62 -10.19 5.90
CA TYR A 54 18.74 -10.05 4.75
C TYR A 54 18.48 -8.57 4.47
N LEU A 55 18.48 -8.19 3.20
CA LEU A 55 18.07 -6.87 2.76
C LEU A 55 16.60 -6.91 2.35
N TYR A 56 15.77 -6.13 3.02
CA TYR A 56 14.37 -5.95 2.68
C TYR A 56 14.18 -4.61 2.00
N TYR A 57 13.54 -4.59 0.83
CA TYR A 57 13.13 -3.33 0.20
C TYR A 57 12.01 -2.68 1.00
N LEU A 58 12.18 -1.39 1.26
CA LEU A 58 11.29 -0.52 2.02
C LEU A 58 10.75 0.53 1.07
N LEU A 59 9.43 0.61 0.94
CA LEU A 59 8.74 1.55 0.06
C LEU A 59 7.70 2.33 0.84
N ASP A 60 7.88 3.64 0.92
CA ASP A 60 6.94 4.59 1.53
C ASP A 60 6.51 4.16 2.95
N GLY A 61 7.49 3.76 3.77
CA GLY A 61 7.31 3.32 5.16
C GLY A 61 6.85 1.87 5.31
N CYS A 62 6.78 1.11 4.21
CA CYS A 62 6.22 -0.24 4.19
C CYS A 62 7.20 -1.26 3.61
N ILE A 63 7.35 -2.40 4.30
CA ILE A 63 8.06 -3.58 3.82
C ILE A 63 6.99 -4.62 3.45
N TYR A 64 6.92 -4.95 2.17
CA TYR A 64 6.00 -5.95 1.63
C TYR A 64 6.65 -7.34 1.59
N GLU A 65 5.83 -8.36 1.38
CA GLU A 65 6.33 -9.73 1.18
C GLU A 65 7.27 -9.80 -0.01
N GLN A 66 8.43 -10.41 0.21
CA GLN A 66 9.52 -10.50 -0.74
C GLN A 66 10.38 -11.74 -0.43
N ASP A 67 11.25 -12.11 -1.37
CA ASP A 67 12.02 -13.36 -1.26
C ASP A 67 13.12 -13.29 -0.19
N ALA A 68 13.43 -12.08 0.31
CA ALA A 68 14.42 -11.87 1.36
C ALA A 68 14.07 -12.55 2.69
N GLY A 69 12.80 -12.89 2.92
CA GLY A 69 12.42 -13.68 4.08
C GLY A 69 11.00 -13.39 4.54
N ARG A 70 10.59 -14.12 5.57
CA ARG A 70 9.29 -13.89 6.21
C ARG A 70 9.29 -12.54 6.92
N LEU A 71 8.09 -11.98 7.11
CA LEU A 71 7.88 -10.68 7.75
C LEU A 71 7.48 -10.79 9.22
N ASP A 72 7.13 -11.99 9.69
CA ASP A 72 6.58 -12.21 11.03
C ASP A 72 7.57 -11.94 12.16
N ASP A 73 8.86 -12.03 11.88
CA ASP A 73 9.94 -11.78 12.85
C ASP A 73 10.60 -10.39 12.68
N LEU A 74 10.24 -9.63 11.65
CA LEU A 74 10.82 -8.30 11.39
C LEU A 74 10.57 -7.27 12.50
N PRO A 75 9.36 -7.19 13.10
CA PRO A 75 9.10 -6.27 14.21
C PRO A 75 10.04 -6.44 15.41
N ASP A 76 10.52 -7.67 15.66
CA ASP A 76 11.46 -7.93 16.76
C ASP A 76 12.87 -7.41 16.45
N GLN A 77 13.17 -7.17 15.17
CA GLN A 77 14.49 -6.75 14.69
C GLN A 77 14.56 -5.25 14.36
N ILE A 78 13.41 -4.62 14.07
CA ILE A 78 13.31 -3.22 13.68
C ILE A 78 12.53 -2.48 14.79
N PRO A 79 13.19 -1.66 15.62
CA PRO A 79 12.53 -0.96 16.71
C PRO A 79 11.31 -0.15 16.26
N GLY A 80 10.17 -0.40 16.89
CA GLY A 80 8.90 0.30 16.61
C GLY A 80 8.20 -0.12 15.32
N ALA A 81 8.75 -1.07 14.55
CA ALA A 81 8.06 -1.62 13.41
C ALA A 81 6.87 -2.49 13.84
N VAL A 82 5.83 -2.52 13.01
CA VAL A 82 4.58 -3.22 13.31
C VAL A 82 4.21 -4.10 12.12
N LEU A 83 3.99 -5.39 12.39
CA LEU A 83 3.37 -6.29 11.42
C LEU A 83 1.88 -5.99 11.31
N THR A 84 1.42 -5.80 10.08
CA THR A 84 0.04 -5.53 9.72
C THR A 84 -0.28 -6.19 8.37
N VAL A 85 -1.36 -5.79 7.74
CA VAL A 85 -1.74 -6.21 6.40
C VAL A 85 -1.86 -5.01 5.46
N VAL A 86 -1.65 -5.24 4.17
CA VAL A 86 -1.89 -4.26 3.12
C VAL A 86 -3.37 -3.86 3.17
N PRO A 87 -3.70 -2.56 3.32
CA PRO A 87 -5.07 -2.09 3.30
C PRO A 87 -5.76 -2.45 1.98
N GLY A 88 -7.03 -2.84 2.05
CA GLY A 88 -7.89 -2.97 0.87
C GLY A 88 -8.82 -1.78 0.73
N ASP A 89 -9.29 -1.55 -0.49
CA ASP A 89 -10.48 -0.72 -0.72
C ASP A 89 -11.67 -1.43 -0.09
N ILE A 90 -12.02 -1.04 1.14
CA ILE A 90 -13.30 -1.41 1.73
C ILE A 90 -14.35 -0.63 0.93
N PRO A 91 -15.25 -1.29 0.18
CA PRO A 91 -16.34 -0.57 -0.45
C PRO A 91 -17.11 0.17 0.65
N PRO A 92 -17.52 1.43 0.44
CA PRO A 92 -18.30 2.13 1.44
C PRO A 92 -19.55 1.30 1.78
N ASP A 93 -19.89 1.20 3.07
CA ASP A 93 -21.06 0.45 3.59
C ASP A 93 -22.40 0.90 2.99
N ARG A 94 -22.40 2.01 2.24
CA ARG A 94 -23.57 2.52 1.53
C ARG A 94 -23.23 2.75 0.06
N PRO A 95 -24.05 2.25 -0.88
CA PRO A 95 -23.94 2.67 -2.27
C PRO A 95 -24.10 4.19 -2.37
N PRO A 96 -23.43 4.85 -3.33
CA PRO A 96 -23.61 6.27 -3.56
C PRO A 96 -25.10 6.56 -3.79
N TYR A 97 -25.66 7.46 -2.99
CA TYR A 97 -27.03 7.92 -3.17
C TYR A 97 -27.07 8.81 -4.41
N PHE A 98 -27.64 8.31 -5.49
CA PHE A 98 -28.00 9.13 -6.64
C PHE A 98 -29.37 9.74 -6.37
N PRO A 99 -29.50 11.07 -6.22
CA PRO A 99 -30.82 11.69 -6.17
C PRO A 99 -31.54 11.38 -7.48
N PRO A 100 -32.83 11.02 -7.46
CA PRO A 100 -33.59 10.80 -8.69
C PRO A 100 -33.53 12.08 -9.52
N SER A 101 -33.09 11.94 -10.77
CA SER A 101 -33.10 13.02 -11.76
C SER A 101 -34.48 13.66 -11.77
N ALA A 102 -34.54 14.98 -11.58
CA ALA A 102 -35.78 15.72 -11.69
C ALA A 102 -36.48 15.37 -13.02
N PRO A 103 -37.82 15.20 -13.04
CA PRO A 103 -38.52 14.86 -14.26
C PRO A 103 -38.23 15.94 -15.31
N SER A 104 -37.69 15.51 -16.45
CA SER A 104 -37.51 16.33 -17.64
C SER A 104 -38.85 16.95 -17.99
N ALA A 105 -38.91 18.29 -18.01
CA ALA A 105 -40.09 19.01 -18.47
C ALA A 105 -40.45 18.47 -19.87
N ALA A 106 -41.65 17.89 -19.99
CA ALA A 106 -42.17 17.45 -21.26
C ALA A 106 -42.41 18.68 -22.14
N ASP A 107 -41.80 18.71 -23.32
CA ASP A 107 -42.18 19.62 -24.39
C ASP A 107 -43.66 19.41 -24.74
N PRO A 108 -44.49 20.46 -24.84
CA PRO A 108 -45.84 20.30 -25.35
C PRO A 108 -45.77 20.01 -26.86
N SER A 109 -46.06 18.76 -27.24
CA SER A 109 -46.43 18.40 -28.62
C SER A 109 -47.57 19.31 -29.08
N THR A 110 -47.31 20.14 -30.08
CA THR A 110 -48.37 20.83 -30.83
C THR A 110 -48.68 19.96 -32.04
N ASP A 111 -49.67 19.09 -31.91
CA ASP A 111 -50.37 18.50 -33.04
C ASP A 111 -51.68 19.26 -33.20
N ALA A 112 -51.78 20.05 -34.27
CA ALA A 112 -53.00 20.74 -34.66
C ALA A 112 -53.29 20.39 -36.12
N THR A 113 -54.23 19.46 -36.29
CA THR A 113 -54.90 19.13 -37.56
C THR A 113 -56.22 19.91 -37.66
N ALA A 114 -56.67 20.15 -38.90
CA ALA A 114 -57.91 20.77 -39.39
C ALA A 114 -57.81 22.30 -39.64
N GLU A 115 -58.12 22.84 -40.81
CA GLU A 115 -59.15 22.49 -41.82
C GLU A 115 -58.70 22.86 -43.25
#